data_AF-A0A4Q3VCE6-F1
#
_entry.id   AF-A0A4Q3VCE6-F1
#
_cell.length_a   1.000
_cell.length_b   1.000
_cell.length_c   1.000
_cell.angle_alpha   90.00
_cell.angle_beta   90.00
_cell.angle_gamma   90.00
#
_symmetry.space_group_name_H-M   'P 1'
#
loop_
_entity.id
_entity.type
_entity.pdbx_description
1 polymer ?
#
loop_
_entity_poly.entity_id
_entity_poly.type
_entity_poly.pdbx_seq_one_letter_code
_entity_poly.pdbx_strand_id
1 'polypeptide(L)'
;MGRTALYIFFTFLPVLFLSCVEKARPLHSFYFWKLQGDLTKEDTMLKNKLGISHSYIHYMDISWSEALNMAVPRATQQINNLPGNEPYTPVIYIDNRVFEKSSQADMDTMARRILRRIEAMTRNMEGIFARNFFDNLHLPYDSNYQKRITATIDSVMRSREGLVSEVQIDCDWTEKTRDNYFLFLRQFKALLKNKDLSVTIRLYPFKYRSKMGIPPADRGVLMCYNLSPIAKPETGNSVFDLSVLRQYLTPDEAYPLPLDLALPVFGWHPWFRGGKLQGILYPYQMEVDTQ
;
A
#
# COMPACT_ATOMS: atom_id res chain seq x y z
N MET A 1 14.92 48.13 63.99
CA MET A 1 13.77 47.66 63.17
C MET A 1 14.29 46.69 62.13
N GLY A 2 14.19 45.38 62.44
CA GLY A 2 14.74 44.32 61.59
C GLY A 2 13.86 44.04 60.38
N ARG A 3 14.46 43.92 59.20
CA ARG A 3 13.81 43.45 57.98
C ARG A 3 14.16 41.97 57.79
N THR A 4 13.19 41.11 58.04
CA THR A 4 13.27 39.67 57.79
C THR A 4 13.17 39.42 56.28
N ALA A 5 14.23 38.91 55.67
CA ALA A 5 14.21 38.47 54.27
C ALA A 5 13.55 37.09 54.17
N LEU A 6 12.43 37.00 53.46
CA LEU A 6 11.73 35.75 53.18
C LEU A 6 12.32 35.12 51.92
N TYR A 7 13.15 34.10 52.07
CA TYR A 7 13.66 33.31 50.95
C TYR A 7 12.63 32.25 50.55
N ILE A 8 11.94 32.45 49.43
CA ILE A 8 11.07 31.45 48.82
C ILE A 8 11.95 30.52 47.98
N PHE A 9 12.21 29.32 48.51
CA PHE A 9 12.91 28.26 47.80
C PHE A 9 11.92 27.60 46.82
N PHE A 10 11.97 27.98 45.55
CA PHE A 10 11.23 27.29 44.48
C PHE A 10 11.90 25.92 44.24
N THR A 11 11.42 24.88 44.93
CA THR A 11 11.78 23.50 44.60
C THR A 11 11.20 23.16 43.24
N PHE A 12 12.04 23.19 42.22
CA PHE A 12 11.73 22.73 40.87
C PHE A 12 11.53 21.21 40.94
N LEU A 13 10.29 20.76 41.11
CA LEU A 13 9.93 19.35 41.05
C LEU A 13 10.07 18.92 39.58
N PRO A 14 11.02 18.04 39.22
CA PRO A 14 11.12 17.57 37.85
C PRO A 14 9.90 16.70 37.60
N VAL A 15 8.92 17.24 36.86
CA VAL A 15 7.83 16.45 36.29
C VAL A 15 8.48 15.52 35.27
N LEU A 16 8.83 14.33 35.73
CA LEU A 16 9.19 13.19 34.89
C LEU A 16 7.93 12.89 34.07
N PHE A 17 7.86 13.44 32.86
CA PHE A 17 6.94 12.99 31.84
C PHE A 17 7.29 11.53 31.54
N LEU A 18 6.66 10.62 32.29
CA LEU A 18 6.46 9.23 31.90
C LEU A 18 5.61 9.25 30.64
N SER A 19 6.24 9.55 29.50
CA SER A 19 5.69 9.26 28.18
C SER A 19 5.68 7.75 28.05
N CYS A 20 4.66 7.14 28.64
CA CYS A 20 4.31 5.77 28.34
C CYS A 20 3.85 5.77 26.87
N VAL A 21 4.78 5.46 25.97
CA VAL A 21 4.43 5.16 24.58
C VAL A 21 3.58 3.90 24.65
N GLU A 22 2.27 4.04 24.59
CA GLU A 22 1.40 2.91 24.32
C GLU A 22 1.95 2.26 23.05
N LYS A 23 2.46 1.02 23.17
CA LYS A 23 2.83 0.24 21.99
C LYS A 23 1.55 0.07 21.20
N ALA A 24 1.40 0.84 20.13
CA ALA A 24 0.29 0.72 19.21
C ALA A 24 0.16 -0.76 18.84
N ARG A 25 -1.05 -1.31 18.97
CA ARG A 25 -1.30 -2.69 18.58
C ARG A 25 -0.97 -2.82 17.09
N PRO A 26 -0.29 -3.90 16.67
CA PRO A 26 0.01 -4.10 15.26
C PRO A 26 -1.30 -4.13 14.47
N LEU A 27 -1.45 -3.20 13.53
CA LEU A 27 -2.56 -3.17 12.60
C LEU A 27 -2.28 -4.22 11.51
N HIS A 28 -3.20 -5.18 11.33
CA HIS A 28 -3.07 -6.13 10.22
C HIS A 28 -3.79 -5.60 8.99
N SER A 29 -3.03 -5.53 7.89
CA SER A 29 -3.52 -5.13 6.57
C SER A 29 -3.37 -6.28 5.58
N PHE A 30 -4.21 -6.28 4.54
CA PHE A 30 -4.11 -7.26 3.45
C PHE A 30 -3.84 -6.57 2.11
N TYR A 31 -2.96 -7.14 1.29
CA TYR A 31 -2.69 -6.66 -0.07
C TYR A 31 -3.56 -7.40 -1.09
N PHE A 32 -4.52 -6.69 -1.68
CA PHE A 32 -5.30 -7.17 -2.81
C PHE A 32 -4.62 -6.77 -4.12
N TRP A 33 -3.79 -7.68 -4.63
CA TRP A 33 -2.99 -7.49 -5.85
C TRP A 33 -3.59 -8.16 -7.11
N LYS A 34 -4.80 -8.73 -7.01
CA LYS A 34 -5.46 -9.36 -8.17
C LYS A 34 -5.96 -8.26 -9.11
N LEU A 35 -5.38 -8.14 -10.30
CA LEU A 35 -5.81 -7.18 -11.33
C LEU A 35 -7.23 -7.44 -11.88
N GLN A 36 -7.78 -8.64 -11.63
CA GLN A 36 -9.12 -9.06 -12.03
C GLN A 36 -9.71 -10.01 -10.98
N GLY A 37 -11.01 -9.88 -10.73
CA GLY A 37 -11.76 -10.72 -9.80
C GLY A 37 -12.19 -9.98 -8.54
N ASP A 38 -13.38 -10.33 -8.05
CA ASP A 38 -13.88 -9.88 -6.76
C ASP A 38 -13.19 -10.66 -5.62
N LEU A 39 -13.32 -10.14 -4.40
CA LEU A 39 -12.97 -10.91 -3.20
C LEU A 39 -13.75 -12.21 -3.18
N THR A 40 -13.03 -13.32 -3.10
CA THR A 40 -13.68 -14.61 -2.96
C THR A 40 -14.20 -14.81 -1.53
N LYS A 41 -15.02 -15.83 -1.32
CA LYS A 41 -15.47 -16.20 0.04
C LYS A 41 -14.26 -16.55 0.91
N GLU A 42 -13.26 -17.19 0.33
CA GLU A 42 -11.99 -17.56 0.97
C GLU A 42 -11.19 -16.33 1.36
N ASP A 43 -11.08 -15.32 0.48
CA ASP A 43 -10.43 -14.04 0.78
C ASP A 43 -11.14 -13.34 1.96
N THR A 44 -12.48 -13.40 2.00
CA THR A 44 -13.29 -12.83 3.09
C THR A 44 -13.12 -13.61 4.41
N MET A 45 -13.10 -14.94 4.36
CA MET A 45 -12.86 -15.78 5.54
C MET A 45 -11.46 -15.56 6.11
N LEU A 46 -10.44 -15.47 5.25
CA LEU A 46 -9.07 -15.20 5.65
C LEU A 46 -8.95 -13.80 6.28
N LYS A 47 -9.57 -12.78 5.67
CA LYS A 47 -9.66 -11.42 6.21
C LYS A 47 -10.24 -11.42 7.63
N ASN A 48 -11.35 -12.12 7.84
CA ASN A 48 -12.00 -12.24 9.14
C ASN A 48 -11.12 -13.01 10.15
N LYS A 49 -10.55 -14.14 9.75
CA LYS A 49 -9.68 -14.98 10.60
C LYS A 49 -8.44 -14.22 11.09
N LEU A 50 -7.86 -13.37 10.23
CA LEU A 50 -6.67 -12.58 10.54
C LEU A 50 -6.97 -11.23 11.23
N GLY A 51 -8.26 -10.92 11.42
CA GLY A 51 -8.69 -9.65 12.03
C GLY A 51 -8.28 -8.43 11.22
N ILE A 52 -8.28 -8.53 9.88
CA ILE A 52 -7.85 -7.44 8.99
C ILE A 52 -8.83 -6.29 9.04
N SER A 53 -8.33 -5.09 9.34
CA SER A 53 -9.12 -3.86 9.44
C SER A 53 -8.75 -2.80 8.40
N HIS A 54 -7.81 -3.10 7.50
CA HIS A 54 -7.34 -2.21 6.45
C HIS A 54 -6.89 -3.02 5.22
N SER A 55 -7.01 -2.45 4.03
CA SER A 55 -6.68 -3.15 2.78
C SER A 55 -5.89 -2.26 1.81
N TYR A 56 -4.81 -2.79 1.26
CA TYR A 56 -4.12 -2.20 0.12
C TYR A 56 -4.76 -2.74 -1.15
N ILE A 57 -5.30 -1.86 -2.00
CA ILE A 57 -6.03 -2.23 -3.22
C ILE A 57 -5.25 -1.76 -4.43
N HIS A 58 -4.81 -2.69 -5.27
CA HIS A 58 -4.06 -2.37 -6.47
C HIS A 58 -4.95 -1.67 -7.52
N TYR A 59 -4.78 -0.38 -7.73
CA TYR A 59 -5.62 0.36 -8.67
C TYR A 59 -5.17 0.16 -10.11
N MET A 60 -3.88 0.36 -10.38
CA MET A 60 -3.37 0.37 -11.74
C MET A 60 -1.86 0.18 -11.83
N ASP A 61 -1.46 -0.30 -13.01
CA ASP A 61 -0.08 -0.33 -13.47
C ASP A 61 0.20 0.84 -14.40
N ILE A 62 1.34 1.50 -14.19
CA ILE A 62 1.87 2.54 -15.07
C ILE A 62 3.13 2.02 -15.73
N SER A 63 3.17 2.10 -17.06
CA SER A 63 4.30 1.62 -17.84
C SER A 63 4.68 2.60 -18.94
N TRP A 64 5.90 2.48 -19.44
CA TRP A 64 6.36 3.28 -20.57
C TRP A 64 5.72 2.79 -21.88
N SER A 65 5.13 3.72 -22.65
CA SER A 65 4.70 3.48 -24.03
C SER A 65 5.77 3.98 -24.99
N GLU A 66 6.37 3.07 -25.76
CA GLU A 66 7.32 3.45 -26.83
C GLU A 66 6.61 4.19 -27.96
N ALA A 67 5.34 3.85 -28.25
CA ALA A 67 4.58 4.47 -29.33
C ALA A 67 4.21 5.94 -29.05
N LEU A 68 3.92 6.27 -27.78
CA LEU A 68 3.55 7.63 -27.36
C LEU A 68 4.73 8.37 -26.71
N ASN A 69 5.86 7.69 -26.51
CA ASN A 69 7.05 8.20 -25.82
C ASN A 69 6.72 8.83 -24.45
N MET A 70 5.87 8.16 -23.67
CA MET A 70 5.41 8.64 -22.37
C MET A 70 4.88 7.52 -21.47
N ALA A 71 4.78 7.80 -20.17
CA ALA A 71 4.12 6.93 -19.21
C ALA A 71 2.60 6.85 -19.46
N VAL A 72 2.06 5.63 -19.46
CA VAL A 72 0.62 5.37 -19.65
C VAL A 72 0.11 4.29 -18.70
N PRO A 73 -1.18 4.33 -18.30
CA PRO A 73 -1.80 3.24 -17.57
C PRO A 73 -1.93 2.00 -18.48
N ARG A 74 -1.41 0.84 -18.06
CA ARG A 74 -1.47 -0.42 -18.82
C ARG A 74 -2.57 -1.36 -18.35
N ALA A 75 -2.67 -1.54 -17.03
CA ALA A 75 -3.72 -2.32 -16.40
C ALA A 75 -4.47 -1.39 -15.44
N THR A 76 -5.80 -1.37 -15.54
CA THR A 76 -6.67 -0.70 -14.55
C THR A 76 -7.58 -1.77 -14.00
N GLN A 77 -7.58 -1.95 -12.68
CA GLN A 77 -8.50 -2.89 -12.07
C GLN A 77 -9.94 -2.42 -12.26
N GLN A 78 -10.79 -3.30 -12.80
CA GLN A 78 -12.24 -3.13 -12.71
C GLN A 78 -12.69 -3.76 -11.39
N ILE A 79 -12.90 -2.92 -10.38
CA ILE A 79 -13.34 -3.38 -9.05
C ILE A 79 -14.85 -3.31 -9.03
N ASN A 80 -15.49 -4.47 -9.12
CA ASN A 80 -16.95 -4.56 -9.12
C ASN A 80 -17.52 -4.63 -7.70
N ASN A 81 -16.74 -5.10 -6.73
CA ASN A 81 -17.09 -5.13 -5.32
C ASN A 81 -15.92 -4.66 -4.43
N LEU A 82 -16.14 -3.59 -3.65
CA LEU A 82 -15.20 -3.13 -2.64
C LEU A 82 -15.23 -4.04 -1.39
N PRO A 83 -14.11 -4.15 -0.64
CA PRO A 83 -13.97 -5.04 0.52
C PRO A 83 -14.92 -4.84 1.71
N GLY A 84 -15.77 -3.82 1.70
CA GLY A 84 -16.67 -3.49 2.80
C GLY A 84 -16.59 -2.03 3.21
N ASN A 85 -16.79 -1.79 4.51
CA ASN A 85 -16.80 -0.45 5.13
C ASN A 85 -15.46 -0.05 5.76
N GLU A 86 -14.41 -0.85 5.57
CA GLU A 86 -13.11 -0.56 6.15
C GLU A 86 -12.30 0.45 5.32
N PRO A 87 -11.38 1.21 5.96
CA PRO A 87 -10.40 2.03 5.26
C PRO A 87 -9.54 1.20 4.31
N TYR A 88 -9.09 1.83 3.22
CA TYR A 88 -8.23 1.18 2.26
C TYR A 88 -7.27 2.18 1.59
N THR A 89 -6.14 1.65 1.11
CA THR A 89 -5.10 2.39 0.42
C THR A 89 -5.03 1.98 -1.06
N PRO A 90 -5.30 2.89 -2.00
CA PRO A 90 -4.99 2.70 -3.41
C PRO A 90 -3.49 2.50 -3.60
N VAL A 91 -3.11 1.41 -4.27
CA VAL A 91 -1.73 1.13 -4.66
C VAL A 91 -1.57 1.35 -6.15
N ILE A 92 -0.57 2.14 -6.52
CA ILE A 92 -0.19 2.37 -7.91
C ILE A 92 1.17 1.73 -8.14
N TYR A 93 1.20 0.72 -8.99
CA TYR A 93 2.47 0.17 -9.46
C TYR A 93 3.01 1.02 -10.61
N ILE A 94 4.29 1.38 -10.52
CA ILE A 94 4.99 2.10 -11.58
C ILE A 94 6.21 1.28 -11.99
N ASP A 95 6.22 0.84 -13.25
CA ASP A 95 7.39 0.18 -13.83
C ASP A 95 8.59 1.12 -13.78
N ASN A 96 9.71 0.65 -13.24
CA ASN A 96 10.94 1.41 -13.10
C ASN A 96 11.43 2.03 -14.43
N ARG A 97 11.11 1.40 -15.58
CA ARG A 97 11.41 1.94 -16.92
C ARG A 97 10.80 3.30 -17.17
N VAL A 98 9.68 3.64 -16.52
CA VAL A 98 9.08 4.98 -16.60
C VAL A 98 10.08 6.03 -16.13
N PHE A 99 10.71 5.82 -14.97
CA PHE A 99 11.69 6.76 -14.43
C PHE A 99 13.02 6.74 -15.18
N GLU A 100 13.36 5.63 -15.84
CA GLU A 100 14.54 5.54 -16.70
C GLU A 100 14.39 6.37 -17.99
N LYS A 101 13.18 6.41 -18.56
CA LYS A 101 12.90 7.02 -19.86
C LYS A 101 12.37 8.45 -19.76
N SER A 102 11.66 8.78 -18.69
CA SER A 102 11.14 10.13 -18.45
C SER A 102 12.26 11.11 -18.05
N SER A 103 12.06 12.36 -18.44
CA SER A 103 12.88 13.48 -17.96
C SER A 103 12.36 14.00 -16.61
N GLN A 104 13.18 14.77 -15.90
CA GLN A 104 12.74 15.43 -14.66
C GLN A 104 11.58 16.41 -14.88
N ALA A 105 11.49 17.03 -16.06
CA ALA A 105 10.40 17.94 -16.41
C ALA A 105 9.04 17.24 -16.50
N ASP A 106 9.03 15.94 -16.77
CA ASP A 106 7.80 15.15 -16.87
C ASP A 106 7.18 14.81 -15.51
N MET A 107 7.97 14.86 -14.43
CA MET A 107 7.59 14.32 -13.13
C MET A 107 6.35 15.03 -12.52
N ASP A 108 6.24 16.36 -12.66
CA ASP A 108 5.10 17.11 -12.10
C ASP A 108 3.81 16.80 -12.86
N THR A 109 3.90 16.77 -14.19
CA THR A 109 2.76 16.43 -15.05
C THR A 109 2.31 14.99 -14.80
N MET A 110 3.26 14.06 -14.64
CA MET A 110 2.98 12.67 -14.33
C MET A 110 2.29 12.55 -12.97
N ALA A 111 2.81 13.19 -11.92
CA ALA A 111 2.21 13.20 -10.58
C ALA A 111 0.76 13.70 -10.59
N ARG A 112 0.47 14.81 -11.29
CA ARG A 112 -0.89 15.35 -11.43
C ARG A 112 -1.82 14.40 -12.17
N ARG A 113 -1.35 13.76 -13.25
CA ARG A 113 -2.16 12.82 -14.04
C ARG A 113 -2.50 11.56 -13.24
N ILE A 114 -1.53 11.03 -12.50
CA ILE A 114 -1.71 9.86 -11.64
C ILE A 114 -2.73 10.19 -10.54
N LEU A 115 -2.57 11.32 -9.84
CA LEU A 115 -3.49 11.71 -8.78
C LEU A 115 -4.92 11.85 -9.31
N ARG A 116 -5.10 12.56 -10.43
CA ARG A 116 -6.43 12.70 -11.08
C ARG A 116 -7.05 11.35 -11.41
N ARG A 117 -6.23 10.39 -11.87
CA ARG A 117 -6.69 9.04 -12.20
C ARG A 117 -7.09 8.26 -10.93
N ILE A 118 -6.30 8.34 -9.86
CA ILE A 118 -6.66 7.74 -8.56
C ILE A 118 -8.01 8.27 -8.09
N GLU A 119 -8.17 9.59 -8.05
CA GLU A 119 -9.43 10.21 -7.60
C GLU A 119 -10.63 9.80 -8.46
N ALA A 120 -10.45 9.69 -9.78
CA ALA A 120 -11.50 9.21 -10.68
C ALA A 120 -11.86 7.75 -10.43
N MET A 121 -10.87 6.90 -10.18
CA MET A 121 -11.07 5.49 -9.85
C MET A 121 -11.73 5.31 -8.49
N THR A 122 -11.28 6.04 -7.47
CA THR A 122 -11.92 6.05 -6.14
C THR A 122 -13.39 6.46 -6.24
N ARG A 123 -13.70 7.58 -6.92
CA ARG A 123 -15.10 8.00 -7.11
C ARG A 123 -15.94 6.95 -7.83
N ASN A 124 -15.37 6.28 -8.83
CA ASN A 124 -16.07 5.21 -9.55
C ASN A 124 -16.39 4.03 -8.64
N MET A 125 -15.40 3.53 -7.88
CA MET A 125 -15.58 2.40 -6.96
C MET A 125 -16.57 2.70 -5.84
N GLU A 126 -16.44 3.87 -5.20
CA GLU A 126 -17.38 4.31 -4.15
C GLU A 126 -18.81 4.45 -4.70
N GLY A 127 -18.95 4.92 -5.95
CA GLY A 127 -20.24 4.98 -6.62
C GLY A 127 -20.83 3.61 -6.96
N ILE A 128 -20.01 2.62 -7.32
CA ILE A 128 -20.44 1.23 -7.52
C ILE A 128 -20.91 0.64 -6.19
N PHE A 129 -20.12 0.79 -5.12
CA PHE A 129 -20.50 0.32 -3.79
C PHE A 129 -21.81 0.93 -3.31
N ALA A 130 -21.99 2.25 -3.47
CA ALA A 130 -23.20 2.94 -3.07
C ALA A 130 -24.45 2.47 -3.84
N ARG A 131 -24.30 2.14 -5.13
CA ARG A 131 -25.37 1.51 -5.93
C ARG A 131 -25.70 0.10 -5.44
N ASN A 132 -24.69 -0.74 -5.28
CA ASN A 132 -24.88 -2.11 -4.77
C ASN A 132 -25.53 -2.11 -3.38
N PHE A 133 -25.15 -1.15 -2.51
CA PHE A 133 -25.78 -0.95 -1.21
C PHE A 133 -27.27 -0.63 -1.35
N PHE A 134 -27.63 0.30 -2.23
CA PHE A 134 -29.03 0.65 -2.48
C PHE A 134 -29.83 -0.53 -3.04
N ASP A 135 -29.28 -1.26 -4.00
CA ASP A 135 -29.94 -2.42 -4.62
C ASP A 135 -30.22 -3.52 -3.58
N ASN A 136 -29.31 -3.72 -2.62
CA ASN A 136 -29.48 -4.66 -1.51
C ASN A 136 -30.55 -4.25 -0.49
N LEU A 137 -31.04 -3.00 -0.50
CA LEU A 137 -32.17 -2.58 0.35
C LEU A 137 -33.53 -3.09 -0.17
N HIS A 138 -33.60 -3.62 -1.39
CA HIS A 138 -34.83 -4.15 -2.00
C HIS A 138 -36.03 -3.18 -1.92
N LEU A 139 -35.77 -1.88 -2.12
CA LEU A 139 -36.81 -0.85 -2.01
C LEU A 139 -37.83 -0.94 -3.16
N PRO A 140 -39.12 -0.64 -2.92
CA PRO A 140 -40.14 -0.71 -3.95
C PRO A 140 -39.88 0.31 -5.07
N TYR A 141 -40.17 -0.11 -6.31
CA TYR A 141 -40.16 0.76 -7.47
C TYR A 141 -41.46 1.57 -7.53
N ASP A 142 -41.40 2.85 -7.12
CA ASP A 142 -42.52 3.79 -7.13
C ASP A 142 -42.08 5.17 -7.68
N SER A 143 -42.99 6.15 -7.66
CA SER A 143 -42.73 7.52 -8.16
C SER A 143 -41.58 8.26 -7.46
N ASN A 144 -41.20 7.84 -6.25
CA ASN A 144 -40.10 8.40 -5.48
C ASN A 144 -38.79 7.61 -5.63
N TYR A 145 -38.77 6.51 -6.41
CA TYR A 145 -37.60 5.63 -6.54
C TYR A 145 -36.33 6.39 -6.95
N GLN A 146 -36.42 7.23 -7.98
CA GLN A 146 -35.28 8.02 -8.47
C GLN A 146 -34.76 9.02 -7.43
N LYS A 147 -35.64 9.58 -6.61
CA LYS A 147 -35.24 10.46 -5.52
C LYS A 147 -34.52 9.69 -4.41
N ARG A 148 -34.98 8.47 -4.08
CA ARG A 148 -34.38 7.60 -3.07
C ARG A 148 -32.99 7.10 -3.49
N ILE A 149 -32.82 6.67 -4.73
CA ILE A 149 -31.51 6.19 -5.21
C ILE A 149 -30.45 7.30 -5.14
N THR A 150 -30.74 8.50 -5.67
CA THR A 150 -29.79 9.63 -5.62
C THR A 150 -29.44 10.01 -4.18
N ALA A 151 -30.46 10.18 -3.32
CA ALA A 151 -30.23 10.56 -1.92
C ALA A 151 -29.42 9.49 -1.15
N THR A 152 -29.67 8.21 -1.42
CA THR A 152 -28.95 7.11 -0.78
C THR A 152 -27.50 7.07 -1.26
N ILE A 153 -27.27 7.17 -2.57
CA ILE A 153 -25.90 7.19 -3.14
C ILE A 153 -25.10 8.34 -2.52
N ASP A 154 -25.66 9.55 -2.51
CA ASP A 154 -24.98 10.73 -1.94
C ASP A 154 -24.73 10.59 -0.44
N SER A 155 -25.64 9.95 0.30
CA SER A 155 -25.46 9.69 1.73
C SER A 155 -24.34 8.68 1.98
N VAL A 156 -24.32 7.57 1.23
CA VAL A 156 -23.32 6.51 1.38
C VAL A 156 -21.93 7.03 1.01
N MET A 157 -21.81 7.72 -0.13
CA MET A 157 -20.53 8.29 -0.56
C MET A 157 -19.98 9.29 0.47
N ARG A 158 -20.84 10.14 1.06
CA ARG A 158 -20.42 11.07 2.14
C ARG A 158 -20.01 10.36 3.42
N SER A 159 -20.74 9.31 3.84
CA SER A 159 -20.35 8.54 5.04
C SER A 159 -19.02 7.81 4.91
N ARG A 160 -18.54 7.66 3.67
CA ARG A 160 -17.30 6.97 3.31
C ARG A 160 -16.20 7.95 2.89
N GLU A 161 -16.47 9.25 2.99
CA GLU A 161 -15.46 10.28 2.83
C GLU A 161 -14.39 10.10 3.91
N GLY A 162 -13.12 9.98 3.48
CA GLY A 162 -11.99 9.77 4.40
C GLY A 162 -11.59 8.30 4.61
N LEU A 163 -12.30 7.32 4.04
CA LEU A 163 -11.81 5.92 4.03
C LEU A 163 -10.49 5.75 3.29
N VAL A 164 -10.19 6.68 2.38
CA VAL A 164 -8.90 6.77 1.67
C VAL A 164 -8.09 7.94 2.24
N SER A 165 -7.32 7.66 3.28
CA SER A 165 -6.40 8.59 3.94
C SER A 165 -4.94 8.45 3.46
N GLU A 166 -4.65 7.46 2.62
CA GLU A 166 -3.31 7.16 2.14
C GLU A 166 -3.34 6.78 0.65
N VAL A 167 -2.25 7.04 -0.06
CA VAL A 167 -1.95 6.45 -1.37
C VAL A 167 -0.58 5.81 -1.30
N GLN A 168 -0.46 4.61 -1.88
CA GLN A 168 0.82 3.93 -2.00
C GLN A 168 1.35 3.96 -3.43
N ILE A 169 2.65 4.22 -3.57
CA ILE A 169 3.39 4.00 -4.81
C ILE A 169 4.27 2.77 -4.66
N ASP A 170 4.04 1.77 -5.50
CA ASP A 170 4.90 0.58 -5.61
C ASP A 170 5.84 0.73 -6.80
N CYS A 171 7.14 0.79 -6.54
CA CYS A 171 8.17 0.92 -7.57
C CYS A 171 9.49 0.31 -7.10
N ASP A 172 10.03 -0.62 -7.90
CA ASP A 172 11.36 -1.19 -7.70
C ASP A 172 12.44 -0.26 -8.29
N TRP A 173 12.70 0.88 -7.64
CA TRP A 173 13.70 1.84 -8.14
C TRP A 173 15.13 1.26 -8.10
N THR A 174 15.96 1.77 -9.01
CA THR A 174 17.41 1.47 -9.07
C THR A 174 18.20 2.74 -8.78
N GLU A 175 19.52 2.63 -8.60
CA GLU A 175 20.39 3.80 -8.45
C GLU A 175 20.25 4.79 -9.61
N LYS A 176 20.09 4.27 -10.83
CA LYS A 176 19.94 5.08 -12.05
C LYS A 176 18.63 5.86 -12.07
N THR A 177 17.56 5.29 -11.55
CA THR A 177 16.20 5.89 -11.58
C THR A 177 15.83 6.61 -10.30
N ARG A 178 16.62 6.43 -9.23
CA ARG A 178 16.40 7.00 -7.89
C ARG A 178 16.03 8.47 -7.92
N ASP A 179 16.80 9.30 -8.62
CA ASP A 179 16.64 10.75 -8.54
C ASP A 179 15.33 11.20 -9.20
N ASN A 180 14.95 10.59 -10.33
CA ASN A 180 13.66 10.83 -10.99
C ASN A 180 12.50 10.31 -10.13
N TYR A 181 12.62 9.09 -9.58
CA TYR A 181 11.62 8.52 -8.69
C TYR A 181 11.40 9.41 -7.45
N PHE A 182 12.47 9.89 -6.82
CA PHE A 182 12.37 10.72 -5.62
C PHE A 182 11.84 12.13 -5.95
N LEU A 183 12.16 12.67 -7.13
CA LEU A 183 11.56 13.91 -7.60
C LEU A 183 10.05 13.76 -7.79
N PHE A 184 9.63 12.67 -8.44
CA PHE A 184 8.22 12.32 -8.58
C PHE A 184 7.53 12.20 -7.22
N LEU A 185 8.10 11.45 -6.26
CA LEU A 185 7.50 11.26 -4.94
C LEU A 185 7.32 12.60 -4.20
N ARG A 186 8.30 13.52 -4.25
CA ARG A 186 8.15 14.85 -3.64
C ARG A 186 7.00 15.65 -4.25
N GLN A 187 6.91 15.66 -5.58
CA GLN A 187 5.85 16.38 -6.28
C GLN A 187 4.48 15.72 -6.04
N PHE A 188 4.42 14.40 -6.06
CA PHE A 188 3.21 13.65 -5.78
C PHE A 188 2.73 13.88 -4.33
N LYS A 189 3.63 13.80 -3.35
CA LYS A 189 3.34 14.11 -1.95
C LYS A 189 2.79 15.52 -1.76
N ALA A 190 3.38 16.52 -2.43
CA ALA A 190 2.90 17.90 -2.37
C ALA A 190 1.46 18.06 -2.90
N LEU A 191 0.99 17.16 -3.77
CA LEU A 191 -0.37 17.18 -4.31
C LEU A 191 -1.40 16.46 -3.42
N LEU A 192 -0.96 15.53 -2.55
CA LEU A 192 -1.85 14.69 -1.73
C LEU A 192 -2.57 15.44 -0.61
N LYS A 193 -2.19 16.68 -0.32
CA LYS A 193 -2.78 17.56 0.71
C LYS A 193 -2.82 16.90 2.10
N ASN A 194 -3.91 16.21 2.42
CA ASN A 194 -4.20 15.60 3.72
C ASN A 194 -4.07 14.08 3.71
N LYS A 195 -3.56 13.48 2.62
CA LYS A 195 -3.33 12.05 2.51
C LYS A 195 -1.86 11.72 2.69
N ASP A 196 -1.58 10.62 3.38
CA ASP A 196 -0.24 10.08 3.53
C ASP A 196 0.25 9.46 2.21
N LEU A 197 1.56 9.55 1.97
CA LEU A 197 2.24 8.81 0.92
C LEU A 197 3.00 7.63 1.53
N SER A 198 2.65 6.41 1.16
CA SER A 198 3.48 5.24 1.43
C SER A 198 4.18 4.73 0.19
N VAL A 199 5.27 4.00 0.38
CA VAL A 199 6.02 3.37 -0.72
C VAL A 199 6.44 1.96 -0.36
N THR A 200 6.48 1.05 -1.33
CA THR A 200 7.13 -0.24 -1.13
C THR A 200 8.65 -0.07 -1.10
N ILE A 201 9.32 -0.90 -0.29
CA ILE A 201 10.78 -0.93 -0.17
C ILE A 201 11.24 -2.38 -0.23
N ARG A 202 12.07 -2.72 -1.22
CA ARG A 202 12.74 -4.02 -1.28
C ARG A 202 13.85 -4.12 -0.23
N LEU A 203 14.18 -5.35 0.15
CA LEU A 203 15.27 -5.62 1.10
C LEU A 203 16.64 -5.05 0.67
N TYR A 204 16.92 -5.01 -0.64
CA TYR A 204 18.18 -4.45 -1.15
C TYR A 204 18.28 -2.92 -0.91
N PRO A 205 17.34 -2.08 -1.37
CA PRO A 205 17.25 -0.67 -0.96
C PRO A 205 17.24 -0.43 0.54
N PHE A 206 16.57 -1.28 1.32
CA PHE A 206 16.57 -1.20 2.78
C PHE A 206 17.98 -1.35 3.37
N LYS A 207 18.70 -2.41 2.98
CA LYS A 207 20.06 -2.71 3.46
C LYS A 207 21.07 -1.68 2.98
N TYR A 208 21.03 -1.31 1.69
CA TYR A 208 22.02 -0.44 1.05
C TYR A 208 21.52 1.00 0.88
N ARG A 209 20.77 1.51 1.87
CA ARG A 209 20.12 2.84 1.82
C ARG A 209 21.06 4.03 1.66
N SER A 210 22.33 3.91 2.07
CA SER A 210 23.35 4.93 1.81
C SER A 210 23.59 5.14 0.30
N LYS A 211 23.46 4.06 -0.48
CA LYS A 211 23.59 4.05 -1.94
C LYS A 211 22.24 4.32 -2.63
N MET A 212 21.22 3.60 -2.18
CA MET A 212 19.90 3.58 -2.81
C MET A 212 19.03 4.79 -2.46
N GLY A 213 19.42 5.56 -1.44
CA GLY A 213 18.65 6.65 -0.89
C GLY A 213 17.46 6.18 -0.04
N ILE A 214 16.85 7.14 0.65
CA ILE A 214 15.62 6.94 1.42
C ILE A 214 14.50 7.68 0.68
N PRO A 215 13.42 7.01 0.27
CA PRO A 215 12.38 7.63 -0.53
C PRO A 215 11.65 8.71 0.28
N PRO A 216 11.36 9.89 -0.31
CA PRO A 216 10.65 10.98 0.36
C PRO A 216 9.14 10.67 0.45
N ALA A 217 8.79 9.84 1.42
CA ALA A 217 7.44 9.38 1.74
C ALA A 217 7.13 9.56 3.24
N ASP A 218 5.91 9.25 3.69
CA ASP A 218 5.51 9.28 5.11
C ASP A 218 5.79 7.95 5.82
N ARG A 219 5.61 6.82 5.12
CA ARG A 219 5.96 5.47 5.60
C ARG A 219 6.47 4.57 4.47
N GLY A 220 7.17 3.51 4.85
CA GLY A 220 7.60 2.45 3.92
C GLY A 220 6.95 1.12 4.25
N VAL A 221 6.67 0.31 3.22
CA VAL A 221 6.28 -1.09 3.38
C VAL A 221 7.45 -1.96 2.95
N LEU A 222 8.10 -2.61 3.92
CA LEU A 222 9.23 -3.49 3.68
C LEU A 222 8.73 -4.83 3.14
N MET A 223 9.07 -5.13 1.89
CA MET A 223 8.65 -6.36 1.22
C MET A 223 9.52 -7.54 1.65
N CYS A 224 9.04 -8.29 2.64
CA CYS A 224 9.71 -9.46 3.21
C CYS A 224 9.26 -10.76 2.51
N TYR A 225 9.20 -10.76 1.18
CA TYR A 225 8.85 -11.92 0.36
C TYR A 225 9.57 -11.88 -0.99
N ASN A 226 9.53 -12.98 -1.75
CA ASN A 226 10.27 -13.17 -2.99
C ASN A 226 11.78 -12.98 -2.78
N LEU A 227 12.32 -13.64 -1.76
CA LEU A 227 13.66 -13.41 -1.23
C LEU A 227 14.77 -14.06 -2.05
N SER A 228 14.47 -15.15 -2.76
CA SER A 228 15.48 -15.94 -3.48
C SER A 228 15.07 -16.22 -4.93
N PRO A 229 16.03 -16.43 -5.84
CA PRO A 229 15.73 -16.61 -7.26
C PRO A 229 14.90 -17.87 -7.54
N ILE A 230 13.78 -17.70 -8.24
CA ILE A 230 12.91 -18.82 -8.62
C ILE A 230 13.51 -19.73 -9.70
N ALA A 231 14.45 -19.21 -10.51
CA ALA A 231 15.04 -19.93 -11.63
C ALA A 231 16.21 -20.84 -11.27
N LYS A 232 16.53 -20.98 -9.97
CA LYS A 232 17.64 -21.78 -9.44
C LYS A 232 17.11 -23.06 -8.77
N PRO A 233 17.34 -24.26 -9.33
CA PRO A 233 16.83 -25.53 -8.78
C PRO A 233 17.23 -25.79 -7.31
N GLU A 234 18.37 -25.26 -6.88
CA GLU A 234 18.90 -25.38 -5.52
C GLU A 234 18.19 -24.48 -4.49
N THR A 235 17.32 -23.57 -4.94
CA THR A 235 16.59 -22.67 -4.05
C THR A 235 15.48 -23.44 -3.34
N GLY A 236 15.58 -23.57 -2.02
CA GLY A 236 14.56 -24.22 -1.19
C GLY A 236 13.23 -23.46 -1.20
N ASN A 237 13.13 -22.37 -0.45
CA ASN A 237 11.94 -21.51 -0.45
C ASN A 237 12.27 -20.14 -1.05
N SER A 238 11.79 -19.90 -2.27
CA SER A 238 11.98 -18.62 -2.97
C SER A 238 11.06 -17.50 -2.49
N VAL A 239 9.94 -17.86 -1.84
CA VAL A 239 8.96 -16.89 -1.33
C VAL A 239 9.43 -16.32 0.00
N PHE A 240 9.78 -17.17 0.97
CA PHE A 240 10.24 -16.74 2.28
C PHE A 240 11.26 -17.71 2.88
N ASP A 241 12.42 -17.16 3.25
CA ASP A 241 13.45 -17.86 4.00
C ASP A 241 13.98 -16.92 5.10
N LEU A 242 13.81 -17.32 6.36
CA LEU A 242 14.19 -16.50 7.51
C LEU A 242 15.71 -16.24 7.58
N SER A 243 16.52 -17.20 7.13
CA SER A 243 17.98 -17.05 7.10
C SER A 243 18.40 -16.02 6.05
N VAL A 244 17.71 -15.98 4.91
CA VAL A 244 17.93 -14.97 3.87
C VAL A 244 17.47 -13.59 4.35
N LEU A 245 16.26 -13.49 4.94
CA LEU A 245 15.76 -12.22 5.47
C LEU A 245 16.73 -11.60 6.48
N ARG A 246 17.24 -12.40 7.43
CA ARG A 246 18.20 -11.94 8.45
C ARG A 246 19.48 -11.35 7.86
N GLN A 247 19.91 -11.75 6.67
CA GLN A 247 21.08 -11.16 6.00
C GLN A 247 20.86 -9.72 5.52
N TYR A 248 19.61 -9.27 5.43
CA TYR A 248 19.25 -7.91 5.05
C TYR A 248 18.93 -7.00 6.23
N LEU A 249 18.54 -7.57 7.37
CA LEU A 249 18.20 -6.80 8.55
C LEU A 249 19.47 -6.21 9.19
N THR A 250 19.38 -4.95 9.58
CA THR A 250 20.46 -4.20 10.25
C THR A 250 19.95 -3.80 11.63
N PRO A 251 19.96 -4.71 12.62
CA PRO A 251 19.27 -4.50 13.91
C PRO A 251 19.81 -3.30 14.69
N ASP A 252 21.08 -2.98 14.50
CA ASP A 252 21.76 -1.86 15.16
C ASP A 252 21.54 -0.51 14.46
N GLU A 253 20.88 -0.50 13.30
CA GLU A 253 20.66 0.70 12.52
C GLU A 253 19.17 0.88 12.18
N ALA A 254 18.51 1.82 12.85
CA ALA A 254 17.13 2.15 12.55
C ALA A 254 16.99 2.70 11.13
N TYR A 255 15.99 2.22 10.39
CA TYR A 255 15.62 2.81 9.12
C TYR A 255 14.96 4.17 9.36
N PRO A 256 15.33 5.27 8.66
CA PRO A 256 14.82 6.61 8.99
C PRO A 256 13.33 6.85 8.74
N LEU A 257 12.67 5.96 7.99
CA LEU A 257 11.25 6.01 7.69
C LEU A 257 10.51 4.97 8.56
N PRO A 258 9.31 5.26 9.11
CA PRO A 258 8.46 4.25 9.73
C PRO A 258 8.18 3.10 8.75
N LEU A 259 8.25 1.85 9.23
CA LEU A 259 8.10 0.66 8.38
C LEU A 259 6.97 -0.24 8.83
N ASP A 260 6.13 -0.61 7.87
CA ASP A 260 5.26 -1.78 7.95
C ASP A 260 5.95 -2.99 7.31
N LEU A 261 5.70 -4.19 7.83
CA LEU A 261 6.25 -5.42 7.29
C LEU A 261 5.21 -6.13 6.41
N ALA A 262 5.53 -6.34 5.13
CA ALA A 262 4.71 -7.16 4.27
C ALA A 262 5.24 -8.61 4.24
N LEU A 263 4.41 -9.55 4.70
CA LEU A 263 4.72 -10.99 4.76
C LEU A 263 3.87 -11.76 3.74
N PRO A 264 4.39 -12.86 3.17
CA PRO A 264 3.67 -13.61 2.16
C PRO A 264 2.60 -14.51 2.77
N VAL A 265 1.41 -14.46 2.17
CA VAL A 265 0.29 -15.40 2.39
C VAL A 265 -0.02 -16.21 1.13
N PHE A 266 0.98 -16.33 0.25
CA PHE A 266 0.90 -17.06 -1.00
C PHE A 266 2.10 -18.02 -1.11
N GLY A 267 2.01 -18.95 -2.05
CA GLY A 267 3.09 -19.88 -2.37
C GLY A 267 3.08 -20.26 -3.84
N TRP A 268 4.17 -20.86 -4.29
CA TRP A 268 4.27 -21.44 -5.62
C TRP A 268 5.20 -22.65 -5.65
N HIS A 269 5.05 -23.48 -6.67
CA HIS A 269 5.94 -24.61 -6.98
C HIS A 269 6.60 -24.37 -8.33
N PRO A 270 7.90 -24.02 -8.37
CA PRO A 270 8.63 -23.86 -9.63
C PRO A 270 8.84 -25.21 -10.31
N TRP A 271 8.50 -25.31 -11.58
CA TRP A 271 8.67 -26.54 -12.36
C TRP A 271 9.94 -26.47 -13.21
N PHE A 272 10.82 -27.47 -13.06
CA PHE A 272 12.07 -27.57 -13.81
C PHE A 272 12.10 -28.75 -14.76
N ARG A 273 12.78 -28.59 -15.90
CA ARG A 273 13.13 -29.66 -16.85
C ARG A 273 14.55 -29.43 -17.35
N GLY A 274 15.42 -30.42 -17.22
CA GLY A 274 16.84 -30.30 -17.58
C GLY A 274 17.55 -29.14 -16.86
N GLY A 275 17.22 -28.90 -15.59
CA GLY A 275 17.79 -27.80 -14.79
C GLY A 275 17.28 -26.40 -15.14
N LYS A 276 16.37 -26.26 -16.11
CA LYS A 276 15.79 -24.97 -16.52
C LYS A 276 14.36 -24.82 -16.02
N LEU A 277 14.05 -23.65 -15.49
CA LEU A 277 12.68 -23.29 -15.11
C LEU A 277 11.77 -23.33 -16.36
N GLN A 278 10.70 -24.10 -16.28
CA GLN A 278 9.69 -24.24 -17.33
C GLN A 278 8.43 -23.44 -17.03
N GLY A 279 8.11 -23.25 -15.76
CA GLY A 279 6.93 -22.53 -15.33
C GLY A 279 6.75 -22.53 -13.82
N ILE A 280 5.63 -21.95 -13.39
CA ILE A 280 5.24 -21.85 -11.98
C ILE A 280 3.87 -22.52 -11.85
N LEU A 281 3.77 -23.48 -10.94
CA LEU A 281 2.49 -24.05 -10.52
C LEU A 281 2.03 -23.33 -9.26
N TYR A 282 0.81 -22.83 -9.26
CA TYR A 282 0.21 -22.23 -8.08
C TYR A 282 -0.56 -23.33 -7.33
N PRO A 283 -0.39 -23.44 -6.00
CA PRO A 283 -1.23 -24.34 -5.23
C PRO A 283 -2.69 -23.94 -5.46
N TYR A 284 -3.53 -24.91 -5.83
CA TYR A 284 -4.97 -24.74 -5.70
C TYR A 284 -5.23 -24.30 -4.26
N GLN A 285 -6.01 -23.24 -4.03
CA GLN A 285 -6.26 -22.68 -2.70
C GLN A 285 -6.54 -23.83 -1.75
N MET A 286 -5.58 -24.16 -0.88
CA MET A 286 -5.77 -25.22 0.10
C MET A 286 -6.93 -24.76 0.96
N GLU A 287 -8.01 -25.54 0.96
CA GLU A 287 -9.02 -25.47 2.01
C GLU A 287 -8.24 -25.42 3.31
N VAL A 288 -8.42 -24.33 4.06
CA VAL A 288 -7.86 -24.22 5.39
C VAL A 288 -8.64 -25.24 6.19
N ASP A 289 -8.10 -26.46 6.24
CA ASP A 289 -8.67 -27.58 7.00
C ASP A 289 -8.67 -27.13 8.47
N THR A 290 -9.82 -26.64 8.93
CA THR A 290 -10.04 -26.27 10.32
C THR A 290 -10.23 -27.56 11.09
N GLN A 291 -9.14 -28.07 11.65
CA GLN A 291 -9.22 -28.86 12.88
C GLN A 291 -9.32 -27.91 14.08
#